data_AF-A0A920B4K1-F1
#
_entry.id   AF-A0A920B4K1-F1
#
_cell.length_a   1.000
_cell.length_b   1.000
_cell.length_c   1.000
_cell.angle_alpha   90.00
_cell.angle_beta   90.00
_cell.angle_gamma   90.00
#
_symmetry.space_group_name_H-M   'P 1'
#
loop_
_entity.id
_entity.type
_entity.pdbx_description
1 polymer ?
#
loop_
_entity_poly.entity_id
_entity_poly.type
_entity_poly.pdbx_seq_one_letter_code
_entity_poly.pdbx_strand_id
1 'polypeptide(L)' 'MIKGNLLTEISLDDIKKLIKNGTISGGMIPKIETCVNAVREGVKAAVILNGKVPHAILLEIFTERGVGTLITS' A
#
# COMPACT_ATOMS: atom_id res chain seq x y z
N MET A 1 -2.52 -6.72 -0.28
CA MET A 1 -2.02 -8.06 0.10
C MET A 1 -0.73 -8.33 -0.67
N ILE A 2 0.33 -8.65 0.05
CA ILE A 2 1.64 -8.95 -0.53
C ILE A 2 1.99 -10.36 -0.01
N LYS A 3 2.13 -11.34 -0.92
CA LYS A 3 2.17 -12.79 -0.61
C LYS A 3 1.03 -13.29 0.30
N GLY A 4 -0.20 -12.79 0.10
CA GLY A 4 -1.37 -13.23 0.86
C GLY A 4 -1.50 -12.64 2.27
N ASN A 5 -0.45 -11.96 2.78
CA ASN A 5 -0.49 -11.25 4.05
C ASN A 5 -0.80 -9.76 3.83
N LEU A 6 -1.54 -9.17 4.77
CA LEU A 6 -1.75 -7.73 4.84
C LEU A 6 -0.53 -7.10 5.52
N LEU A 7 0.28 -6.40 4.74
CA LEU A 7 1.21 -5.42 5.29
C LEU A 7 0.39 -4.16 5.57
N THR A 8 0.31 -3.76 6.83
CA THR A 8 -0.48 -2.59 7.25
C THR A 8 0.21 -1.29 6.89
N GLU A 9 1.54 -1.27 6.92
CA GLU A 9 2.34 -0.08 6.62
C GLU A 9 3.67 -0.45 5.96
N ILE A 10 4.11 0.35 5.00
CA ILE A 10 5.37 0.18 4.27
C ILE A 10 6.02 1.54 4.01
N SER A 11 7.29 1.67 4.38
CA SER A 11 8.12 2.84 4.09
C SER A 11 8.61 2.85 2.64
N LEU A 12 8.96 4.03 2.10
CA LEU A 12 9.53 4.15 0.75
C LEU A 12 10.82 3.34 0.56
N ASP A 13 11.62 3.20 1.62
CA ASP A 13 12.91 2.49 1.58
C ASP A 13 12.73 0.97 1.51
N ASP A 14 11.70 0.43 2.14
CA ASP A 14 11.43 -1.01 2.15
C ASP A 14 10.82 -1.50 0.84
N ILE A 15 10.13 -0.64 0.10
CA ILE A 15 9.52 -0.99 -1.20
C ILE A 15 10.55 -1.57 -2.17
N LYS A 16 11.74 -0.95 -2.29
CA LYS A 16 12.80 -1.46 -3.17
C LYS A 16 13.27 -2.86 -2.76
N LYS A 17 13.40 -3.11 -1.45
CA LYS A 17 13.79 -4.43 -0.93
C LYS A 17 12.72 -5.48 -1.22
N LEU A 18 11.44 -5.11 -1.05
CA LEU A 18 10.28 -5.97 -1.27
C LEU A 18 10.04 -6.30 -2.74
N ILE A 19 10.38 -5.39 -3.66
CA ILE A 19 10.40 -5.68 -5.11
C ILE A 19 11.55 -6.65 -5.41
N LYS A 20 12.77 -6.34 -4.93
CA LYS A 20 13.96 -7.16 -5.20
C LYS A 20 13.84 -8.60 -4.68
N ASN A 21 13.23 -8.80 -3.52
CA ASN A 21 13.03 -10.13 -2.93
C ASN A 21 11.78 -10.86 -3.46
N GLY A 22 11.11 -10.32 -4.48
CA GLY A 22 9.97 -10.92 -5.16
C GLY A 22 8.66 -10.93 -4.35
N THR A 23 8.61 -10.22 -3.22
CA THR A 23 7.40 -10.13 -2.38
C THR A 23 6.35 -9.25 -3.03
N ILE A 24 6.75 -8.10 -3.59
CA ILE A 24 5.95 -7.29 -4.51
C ILE A 24 6.28 -7.71 -5.93
N SER A 25 5.27 -8.15 -6.70
CA SER A 25 5.47 -8.65 -8.06
C SER A 25 4.24 -8.44 -8.94
N GLY A 26 4.43 -8.63 -10.26
CA GLY A 26 3.37 -8.52 -11.26
C GLY A 26 2.70 -7.13 -11.28
N GLY A 27 1.37 -7.11 -11.45
CA GLY A 27 0.60 -5.87 -11.52
C GLY A 27 0.58 -5.04 -10.24
N MET A 28 1.19 -5.51 -9.14
CA MET A 28 1.36 -4.72 -7.93
C MET A 28 2.49 -3.70 -8.06
N ILE A 29 3.52 -3.96 -8.88
CA ILE A 29 4.64 -3.04 -9.11
C ILE A 29 4.15 -1.67 -9.59
N PRO A 30 3.38 -1.55 -10.69
CA PRO A 30 2.93 -0.24 -11.16
C PRO A 30 1.98 0.47 -10.19
N LYS A 31 1.23 -0.28 -9.36
CA LYS A 31 0.37 0.30 -8.30
C LYS A 31 1.21 0.95 -7.22
N ILE A 32 2.24 0.24 -6.76
CA ILE A 32 3.17 0.72 -5.74
C ILE A 32 3.95 1.93 -6.27
N GLU A 33 4.46 1.88 -7.51
CA GLU A 33 5.18 2.99 -8.13
C GLU A 33 4.31 4.26 -8.22
N THR A 34 3.03 4.12 -8.57
CA THR A 34 2.08 5.25 -8.58
C THR A 34 1.94 5.87 -7.19
N CYS A 35 1.76 5.05 -6.15
CA CYS A 35 1.67 5.53 -4.77
C CYS A 35 2.97 6.18 -4.29
N VAL A 36 4.12 5.59 -4.61
CA VAL A 36 5.45 6.14 -4.29
C VAL A 36 5.64 7.51 -4.92
N ASN A 37 5.28 7.67 -6.20
CA ASN A 37 5.39 8.95 -6.88
C ASN A 37 4.50 10.01 -6.23
N ALA A 38 3.24 9.67 -5.93
CA ALA A 38 2.33 10.59 -5.24
C ALA A 38 2.88 11.06 -3.89
N VAL A 39 3.42 10.14 -3.07
CA VAL A 39 4.01 10.49 -1.77
C VAL A 39 5.24 11.38 -1.92
N ARG A 40 6.11 11.09 -2.92
CA ARG A 40 7.27 11.94 -3.23
C ARG A 40 6.90 13.34 -3.73
N GLU A 41 5.73 13.48 -4.35
CA GLU A 41 5.19 14.76 -4.82
C GLU A 41 4.46 15.55 -3.72
N GLY A 42 4.51 15.09 -2.46
CA GLY A 42 4.00 15.82 -1.30
C GLY A 42 2.67 15.31 -0.76
N VAL A 43 2.13 14.20 -1.28
CA VAL A 43 0.98 13.54 -0.66
C VAL A 43 1.43 12.90 0.66
N LYS A 44 0.71 13.20 1.76
CA LYS A 44 1.07 12.73 3.11
C LYS A 44 1.18 11.20 3.21
N ALA A 45 0.25 10.49 2.58
CA ALA A 45 0.25 9.03 2.51
C ALA A 45 -0.66 8.55 1.38
N ALA A 46 -0.40 7.35 0.88
CA ALA A 46 -1.26 6.66 -0.08
C ALA A 46 -1.66 5.28 0.47
N VAL A 47 -2.90 4.85 0.22
CA VAL A 47 -3.39 3.54 0.70
C VAL A 47 -3.82 2.68 -0.47
N ILE A 48 -3.36 1.43 -0.49
CA ILE A 48 -3.85 0.40 -1.41
C ILE A 48 -4.92 -0.44 -0.70
N LEU A 49 -6.15 -0.40 -1.21
CA LEU A 49 -7.31 -1.11 -0.65
C LEU A 49 -7.72 -2.32 -1.48
N ASN A 50 -8.31 -3.32 -0.82
CA ASN A 50 -8.99 -4.42 -1.49
C ASN A 50 -10.44 -4.04 -1.80
N GLY A 51 -10.73 -3.69 -3.05
CA GLY A 51 -12.08 -3.29 -3.48
C GLY A 51 -13.16 -4.38 -3.41
N LYS A 52 -12.80 -5.64 -3.13
CA LYS A 52 -13.78 -6.71 -2.87
C LYS A 52 -14.34 -6.70 -1.45
N VAL A 53 -13.69 -5.98 -0.52
CA VAL A 53 -14.18 -5.84 0.85
C VAL A 53 -15.32 -4.82 0.86
N PRO A 54 -16.54 -5.20 1.33
CA PRO A 54 -17.64 -4.27 1.47
C PRO A 54 -17.23 -3.08 2.34
N HIS A 55 -17.56 -1.87 1.89
CA HIS A 55 -17.27 -0.63 2.61
C HIS A 55 -15.78 -0.40 2.91
N ALA A 56 -14.86 -0.95 2.11
CA ALA A 56 -13.40 -0.81 2.32
C ALA A 56 -12.92 0.63 2.61
N ILE A 57 -13.49 1.61 1.91
CA ILE A 57 -13.15 3.03 2.10
C ILE A 57 -13.59 3.53 3.48
N LEU A 58 -14.81 3.19 3.91
CA LEU A 58 -15.31 3.60 5.23
C LEU A 58 -14.49 2.95 6.34
N LEU A 59 -14.18 1.65 6.19
CA LEU A 59 -13.34 0.94 7.15
C LEU A 59 -11.94 1.56 7.25
N GLU A 60 -11.36 1.97 6.13
CA GLU A 60 -10.04 2.62 6.13
C GLU A 60 -10.05 3.97 6.87
N ILE A 61 -11.09 4.79 6.66
CA ILE A 61 -11.15 6.15 7.21
C ILE A 61 -11.59 6.14 8.69
N PHE A 62 -12.49 5.23 9.07
CA PHE A 62 -13.15 5.25 10.39
C PHE A 62 -12.63 4.19 11.36
N THR A 63 -11.51 3.52 11.06
CA THR A 63 -10.88 2.58 12.00
C THR A 63 -9.40 2.92 12.19
N GLU A 64 -8.90 2.78 13.42
CA GLU A 64 -7.49 3.10 13.72
C GLU A 64 -6.51 2.19 12.98
N ARG A 65 -6.90 0.94 12.73
CA ARG A 65 -6.03 -0.05 12.10
C ARG A 65 -6.10 -0.01 10.57
N GLY A 66 -7.18 0.53 10.00
CA GLY A 66 -7.47 0.42 8.57
C GLY A 66 -7.63 -1.03 8.10
N VAL A 67 -7.89 -1.19 6.80
CA VAL A 67 -7.98 -2.50 6.12
C VAL A 67 -7.06 -2.59 4.89
N GLY A 68 -6.33 -1.52 4.59
CA GLY A 68 -5.41 -1.41 3.47
C GLY A 68 -3.94 -1.62 3.82
N THR A 69 -3.10 -1.33 2.82
CA THR A 69 -1.65 -1.16 2.98
C THR A 69 -1.33 0.32 2.84
N LEU A 70 -0.87 0.93 3.93
CA LEU A 70 -0.45 2.33 4.00
C LEU A 70 0.97 2.48 3.46
N ILE A 71 1.18 3.48 2.60
CA ILE A 71 2.47 3.89 2.06
C ILE A 71 2.70 5.33 2.49
N THR A 72 3.81 5.54 3.18
CA THR A 72 4.21 6.84 3.75
C THR A 72 5.71 7.04 3.53
N SER A 73 6.12 8.31 3.58
CA SER A 73 7.51 8.76 3.33
C SER A 73 8.49 8.15 4.31
#